data_AF-A0A2G2JQN3-F1
#
_entry.id   AF-A0A2G2JQN3-F1
#
_cell.length_a   1.000
_cell.length_b   1.000
_cell.length_c   1.000
_cell.angle_alpha   90.00
_cell.angle_beta   90.00
_cell.angle_gamma   90.00
#
_symmetry.space_group_name_H-M   'P 1'
#
loop_
_entity.id
_entity.type
_entity.pdbx_description
1 polymer ?
#
loop_
_entity_poly.entity_id
_entity_poly.type
_entity_poly.pdbx_seq_one_letter_code
_entity_poly.pdbx_strand_id
1 'polypeptide(L)'
;MQVLINKVAHKIAHQNLSWYTLCHNKEYSEGIMLKRLFASRKRPYVTGINPPERVSVSLSGCQLELTLPVHYRSDGFEADLEPTDIPDIYPPEIYNYGHTTPLPFSYAFCIRRNWEYFGPIWRGRCLGGTSFHASSLRIDCLPKSMSCFNPEHLEQVILRYLYDKGPASPNFRKKTAPVNWRVEDKQGNLWVLFESHNLLNPSKEEEGGDADFESFAVTALDDGYLLFLSFDNYGYLPVKDAVENINKVRDLVCGSIHWTLSDTLAARKEAVLQQYPNASISSQRDPEPWVYPTKWRDGDREKGEPRLVILEPGSPEPEFVV
;
A
#
# COMPACT_ATOMS: atom_id res chain seq x y z
N MET A 1 40.21 16.36 -32.34
CA MET A 1 40.22 16.93 -30.97
C MET A 1 38.91 16.68 -30.22
N GLN A 2 37.74 17.00 -30.80
CA GLN A 2 36.42 16.81 -30.16
C GLN A 2 36.09 15.37 -29.70
N VAL A 3 36.53 14.36 -30.45
CA VAL A 3 36.28 12.93 -30.13
C VAL A 3 37.10 12.46 -28.92
N LEU A 4 38.26 13.06 -28.66
CA LEU A 4 39.10 12.70 -27.51
C LEU A 4 38.54 13.31 -26.20
N ILE A 5 37.96 14.51 -26.28
CA ILE A 5 37.34 15.21 -25.14
C ILE A 5 36.08 14.46 -24.66
N ASN A 6 35.25 13.98 -25.59
CA ASN A 6 34.04 13.21 -25.23
C ASN A 6 34.38 11.85 -24.60
N LYS A 7 35.43 11.15 -25.04
CA LYS A 7 35.86 9.89 -24.42
C LYS A 7 36.45 10.07 -23.02
N VAL A 8 37.14 11.18 -22.77
CA VAL A 8 37.66 11.50 -21.44
C VAL A 8 36.53 11.92 -20.49
N ALA A 9 35.57 12.73 -20.95
CA ALA A 9 34.40 13.11 -20.16
C ALA A 9 33.53 11.89 -19.77
N HIS A 10 33.30 10.95 -20.70
CA HIS A 10 32.51 9.74 -20.44
C HIS A 10 33.22 8.77 -19.47
N LYS A 11 34.56 8.73 -19.47
CA LYS A 11 35.36 7.89 -18.59
C LYS A 11 35.45 8.48 -17.17
N ILE A 12 35.51 9.82 -17.06
CA ILE A 12 35.47 10.53 -15.77
C ILE A 12 34.06 10.44 -15.15
N ALA A 13 33.00 10.53 -15.95
CA ALA A 13 31.62 10.35 -15.47
C ALA A 13 31.37 8.93 -14.93
N HIS A 14 31.81 7.89 -15.65
CA HIS A 14 31.71 6.50 -15.17
C HIS A 14 32.57 6.21 -13.94
N GLN A 15 33.77 6.79 -13.85
CA GLN A 15 34.61 6.64 -12.66
C GLN A 15 34.01 7.38 -11.46
N ASN A 16 33.48 8.59 -11.63
CA ASN A 16 32.84 9.33 -10.55
C ASN A 16 31.55 8.68 -10.05
N LEU A 17 30.73 8.10 -10.96
CA LEU A 17 29.57 7.26 -10.59
C LEU A 17 30.02 6.02 -9.82
N SER A 18 31.04 5.31 -10.30
CA SER A 18 31.57 4.13 -9.63
C SER A 18 32.13 4.42 -8.23
N TRP A 19 32.82 5.55 -8.04
CA TRP A 19 33.35 5.96 -6.74
C TRP A 19 32.26 6.47 -5.78
N TYR A 20 31.25 7.20 -6.27
CA TYR A 20 30.10 7.59 -5.43
C TYR A 20 29.33 6.35 -4.96
N THR A 21 29.03 5.40 -5.84
CA THR A 21 28.35 4.14 -5.49
C THR A 21 29.18 3.28 -4.53
N LEU A 22 30.51 3.21 -4.70
CA LEU A 22 31.40 2.44 -3.81
C LEU A 22 31.59 3.10 -2.44
N CYS A 23 31.70 4.43 -2.36
CA CYS A 23 31.88 5.14 -1.10
C CYS A 23 30.56 5.25 -0.31
N HIS A 24 29.42 5.53 -0.96
CA HIS A 24 28.10 5.46 -0.31
C HIS A 24 27.82 4.04 0.20
N ASN A 25 28.08 3.00 -0.59
CA ASN A 25 27.87 1.63 -0.12
C ASN A 25 28.77 1.24 1.06
N LYS A 26 29.97 1.84 1.19
CA LYS A 26 30.89 1.52 2.30
C LYS A 26 30.47 2.19 3.61
N GLU A 27 30.15 3.48 3.59
CA GLU A 27 29.65 4.20 4.78
C GLU A 27 28.25 3.73 5.21
N TYR A 28 27.38 3.40 4.25
CA TYR A 28 26.07 2.79 4.52
C TYR A 28 26.23 1.37 5.10
N SER A 29 27.17 0.57 4.59
CA SER A 29 27.48 -0.77 5.10
C SER A 29 28.04 -0.75 6.52
N GLU A 30 29.01 0.12 6.84
CA GLU A 30 29.59 0.19 8.19
C GLU A 30 28.56 0.66 9.24
N GLY A 31 27.71 1.64 8.90
CA GLY A 31 26.62 2.11 9.75
C GLY A 31 25.52 1.06 9.95
N ILE A 32 25.17 0.30 8.91
CA ILE A 32 24.23 -0.83 9.00
C ILE A 32 24.80 -1.93 9.91
N MET A 33 26.07 -2.28 9.74
CA MET A 33 26.73 -3.34 10.50
C MET A 33 26.72 -3.05 12.00
N LEU A 34 26.99 -1.80 12.42
CA LEU A 34 26.95 -1.39 13.82
C LEU A 34 25.53 -1.44 14.40
N LYS A 35 24.53 -0.91 13.68
CA LYS A 35 23.13 -0.93 14.14
C LYS A 35 22.59 -2.35 14.28
N ARG A 36 23.07 -3.28 13.45
CA ARG A 36 22.73 -4.71 13.51
C ARG A 36 23.36 -5.47 14.67
N LEU A 37 24.38 -4.94 15.36
CA LEU A 37 24.94 -5.59 16.57
C LEU A 37 23.92 -5.67 17.71
N PHE A 38 23.01 -4.70 17.78
CA PHE A 38 21.99 -4.61 18.83
C PHE A 38 20.58 -4.99 18.33
N ALA A 39 20.46 -5.39 17.07
CA ALA A 39 19.19 -5.77 16.47
C ALA A 39 18.73 -7.13 16.98
N SER A 40 17.43 -7.29 17.17
CA SER A 40 16.80 -8.55 17.58
C SER A 40 15.39 -8.64 16.98
N ARG A 41 14.69 -9.76 17.16
CA ARG A 41 13.26 -9.84 16.78
C ARG A 41 12.40 -8.83 17.53
N LYS A 42 12.73 -8.51 18.78
CA LYS A 42 12.01 -7.51 19.59
C LYS A 42 12.32 -6.07 19.19
N ARG A 43 13.49 -5.85 18.58
CA ARG A 43 14.00 -4.53 18.19
C ARG A 43 14.76 -4.69 16.86
N PRO A 44 14.04 -4.89 15.74
CA PRO A 44 14.69 -5.07 14.45
C PRO A 44 15.36 -3.77 14.03
N TYR A 45 16.42 -3.90 13.25
CA TYR A 45 16.95 -2.77 12.49
C TYR A 45 16.14 -2.64 11.19
N VAL A 46 15.53 -1.48 10.96
CA VAL A 46 14.80 -1.18 9.72
C VAL A 46 15.72 -0.40 8.79
N THR A 47 15.89 -0.90 7.56
CA THR A 47 16.71 -0.23 6.55
C THR A 47 16.06 1.05 6.05
N GLY A 48 16.86 2.04 5.67
CA GLY A 48 16.37 3.29 5.09
C GLY A 48 15.64 4.22 6.06
N ILE A 49 15.38 3.83 7.31
CA ILE A 49 14.59 4.63 8.27
C ILE A 49 15.35 5.86 8.78
N ASN A 50 16.68 5.90 8.63
CA ASN A 50 17.52 6.98 9.15
C ASN A 50 18.75 7.23 8.26
N PRO A 51 18.86 8.38 7.58
CA PRO A 51 17.81 9.42 7.46
C PRO A 51 16.67 8.97 6.53
N PRO A 52 15.40 9.34 6.80
CA PRO A 52 14.32 9.15 5.84
C PRO A 52 14.40 10.18 4.69
N GLU A 53 13.70 9.89 3.61
CA GLU A 53 13.58 10.74 2.42
C GLU A 53 12.21 11.43 2.39
N ARG A 54 12.18 12.73 2.06
CA ARG A 54 10.91 13.42 1.76
C ARG A 54 10.63 13.27 0.27
N VAL A 55 9.46 12.73 -0.04
CA VAL A 55 8.99 12.47 -1.39
C VAL A 55 7.74 13.31 -1.64
N SER A 56 7.60 13.85 -2.84
CA SER A 56 6.40 14.55 -3.31
C SER A 56 6.02 14.05 -4.69
N VAL A 57 4.72 13.83 -4.92
CA VAL A 57 4.13 13.44 -6.21
C VAL A 57 2.80 14.17 -6.43
N SER A 58 2.53 14.47 -7.70
CA SER A 58 1.29 15.06 -8.17
C SER A 58 0.36 14.00 -8.78
N LEU A 59 -0.93 14.01 -8.42
CA LEU A 59 -1.98 13.20 -9.04
C LEU A 59 -3.09 14.12 -9.54
N SER A 60 -3.15 14.39 -10.84
CA SER A 60 -4.13 15.33 -11.46
C SER A 60 -4.17 16.70 -10.77
N GLY A 61 -2.99 17.21 -10.41
CA GLY A 61 -2.83 18.49 -9.73
C GLY A 61 -2.98 18.44 -8.21
N CYS A 62 -3.50 17.35 -7.64
CA CYS A 62 -3.46 17.11 -6.20
C CYS A 62 -2.03 16.74 -5.76
N GLN A 63 -1.59 17.24 -4.62
CA GLN A 63 -0.22 17.05 -4.13
C GLN A 63 -0.19 16.13 -2.93
N LEU A 64 0.59 15.05 -3.03
CA LEU A 64 0.92 14.15 -1.93
C LEU A 64 2.38 14.33 -1.56
N GLU A 65 2.64 14.65 -0.29
CA GLU A 65 3.97 14.60 0.28
C GLU A 65 4.04 13.59 1.42
N LEU A 66 5.14 12.85 1.46
CA LEU A 66 5.41 11.79 2.44
C LEU A 66 6.87 11.86 2.90
N THR A 67 7.12 11.40 4.11
CA THR A 67 8.46 11.05 4.60
C THR A 67 8.57 9.54 4.66
N LEU A 68 9.40 8.98 3.79
CA LEU A 68 9.53 7.54 3.57
C LEU A 68 10.93 7.06 3.99
N PRO A 69 11.05 5.87 4.59
CA PRO A 69 12.34 5.20 4.61
C PRO A 69 12.88 5.02 3.18
N VAL A 70 14.19 5.18 3.00
CA VAL A 70 14.85 4.96 1.71
C VAL A 70 14.61 3.52 1.25
N HIS A 71 14.38 3.34 -0.05
CA HIS A 71 14.21 2.01 -0.65
C HIS A 71 15.39 1.09 -0.28
N TYR A 72 15.08 -0.15 0.08
CA TYR A 72 16.09 -1.16 0.31
C TYR A 72 15.57 -2.57 0.04
N ARG A 73 16.33 -3.32 -0.75
CA ARG A 73 16.20 -4.78 -0.90
C ARG A 73 17.57 -5.45 -0.86
N SER A 74 17.67 -6.55 -0.14
CA SER A 74 18.93 -7.30 -0.01
C SER A 74 19.39 -7.99 -1.30
N ASP A 75 18.47 -8.22 -2.23
CA ASP A 75 18.76 -8.76 -3.57
C ASP A 75 19.32 -7.71 -4.54
N GLY A 76 19.41 -6.44 -4.12
CA GLY A 76 20.04 -5.37 -4.87
C GLY A 76 19.19 -4.80 -6.00
N PHE A 77 17.91 -5.17 -6.10
CA PHE A 77 17.00 -4.51 -7.04
C PHE A 77 16.69 -3.08 -6.57
N GLU A 78 16.74 -2.14 -7.50
CA GLU A 78 16.29 -0.76 -7.29
C GLU A 78 14.77 -0.71 -7.07
N ALA A 79 14.26 0.46 -6.71
CA ALA A 79 12.82 0.64 -6.62
C ALA A 79 12.17 0.38 -7.98
N ASP A 80 11.19 -0.52 -8.01
CA ASP A 80 10.43 -0.83 -9.22
C ASP A 80 9.79 0.43 -9.87
N LEU A 81 9.53 1.46 -9.06
CA LEU A 81 8.99 2.75 -9.50
C LEU A 81 9.52 3.86 -8.58
N GLU A 82 10.31 4.77 -9.15
CA GLU A 82 10.63 6.03 -8.48
C GLU A 82 9.39 6.93 -8.39
N PRO A 83 9.31 7.82 -7.39
CA PRO A 83 8.18 8.74 -7.24
C PRO A 83 7.92 9.49 -8.54
N THR A 84 6.75 9.25 -9.11
CA THR A 84 6.40 9.71 -10.44
C THR A 84 5.01 10.34 -10.41
N ASP A 85 4.92 11.55 -10.96
CA ASP A 85 3.66 12.26 -11.10
C ASP A 85 2.73 11.50 -12.06
N ILE A 86 1.43 11.54 -11.76
CA ILE A 86 0.35 11.11 -12.66
C ILE A 86 -0.40 12.37 -13.10
N PRO A 87 -0.08 12.94 -14.29
CA PRO A 87 -0.65 14.21 -14.72
C PRO A 87 -2.17 14.17 -14.89
N ASP A 88 -2.71 13.01 -15.27
CA ASP A 88 -4.13 12.78 -15.49
C ASP A 88 -4.49 11.36 -15.04
N ILE A 89 -5.42 11.23 -14.09
CA ILE A 89 -5.87 9.97 -13.50
C ILE A 89 -7.07 9.35 -14.23
N TYR A 90 -7.63 10.00 -15.25
CA TYR A 90 -8.84 9.54 -15.94
C TYR A 90 -8.60 8.54 -17.09
N PRO A 91 -7.49 8.62 -17.86
CA PRO A 91 -7.23 7.68 -18.94
C PRO A 91 -7.18 6.24 -18.43
N PRO A 92 -7.97 5.31 -18.99
CA PRO A 92 -8.05 3.96 -18.45
C PRO A 92 -6.77 3.14 -18.64
N GLU A 93 -5.90 3.54 -19.56
CA GLU A 93 -4.68 2.84 -19.94
C GLU A 93 -3.63 2.83 -18.82
N ILE A 94 -3.61 3.85 -17.95
CA ILE A 94 -2.66 3.92 -16.82
C ILE A 94 -2.96 2.88 -15.73
N TYR A 95 -4.17 2.32 -15.74
CA TYR A 95 -4.62 1.32 -14.78
C TYR A 95 -4.42 -0.13 -15.28
N ASN A 96 -3.85 -0.29 -16.47
CA ASN A 96 -3.72 -1.59 -17.12
C ASN A 96 -2.44 -2.32 -16.69
N TYR A 97 -2.44 -2.87 -15.48
CA TYR A 97 -1.38 -3.79 -15.00
C TYR A 97 -1.50 -5.20 -15.61
N GLY A 98 -1.62 -5.29 -16.93
CA GLY A 98 -1.65 -6.57 -17.65
C GLY A 98 -2.93 -7.38 -17.46
N HIS A 99 -4.02 -6.73 -17.06
CA HIS A 99 -5.34 -7.36 -16.94
C HIS A 99 -6.10 -7.22 -18.26
N THR A 100 -6.54 -8.35 -18.82
CA THR A 100 -7.32 -8.36 -20.07
C THR A 100 -8.78 -7.99 -19.88
N THR A 101 -9.25 -7.91 -18.63
CA THR A 101 -10.64 -7.62 -18.27
C THR A 101 -10.70 -6.49 -17.24
N PRO A 102 -11.71 -5.61 -17.30
CA PRO A 102 -11.95 -4.60 -16.27
C PRO A 102 -12.10 -5.25 -14.89
N LEU A 103 -11.44 -4.67 -13.89
CA LEU A 103 -11.54 -5.09 -12.49
C LEU A 103 -12.35 -4.04 -11.72
N PRO A 104 -13.13 -4.44 -10.70
CA PRO A 104 -13.89 -3.50 -9.87
C PRO A 104 -12.98 -2.44 -9.24
N PHE A 105 -11.73 -2.80 -8.94
CA PHE A 105 -10.68 -1.94 -8.42
C PHE A 105 -9.45 -2.06 -9.30
N SER A 106 -8.97 -0.93 -9.82
CA SER A 106 -7.77 -0.89 -10.65
C SER A 106 -6.81 0.20 -10.14
N TYR A 107 -5.51 -0.08 -10.14
CA TYR A 107 -4.50 0.79 -9.54
C TYR A 107 -3.68 1.49 -10.63
N ALA A 108 -3.22 2.70 -10.34
CA ALA A 108 -2.14 3.38 -11.04
C ALA A 108 -1.11 3.81 -9.99
N PHE A 109 0.04 3.12 -9.92
CA PHE A 109 1.06 3.38 -8.90
C PHE A 109 1.85 4.64 -9.24
N CYS A 110 2.07 5.49 -8.23
CA CYS A 110 2.96 6.66 -8.32
C CYS A 110 4.22 6.52 -7.45
N ILE A 111 4.19 5.66 -6.42
CA ILE A 111 5.35 5.36 -5.58
C ILE A 111 5.36 3.86 -5.27
N ARG A 112 6.51 3.20 -5.41
CA ARG A 112 6.73 1.84 -4.90
C ARG A 112 8.06 1.76 -4.13
N ARG A 113 8.01 1.28 -2.89
CA ARG A 113 9.18 1.13 -2.01
C ARG A 113 9.15 -0.23 -1.33
N ASN A 114 10.34 -0.75 -1.01
CA ASN A 114 10.49 -1.94 -0.19
C ASN A 114 11.43 -1.62 0.96
N TRP A 115 11.13 -2.16 2.14
CA TRP A 115 11.95 -2.04 3.34
C TRP A 115 12.11 -3.39 4.00
N GLU A 116 13.33 -3.74 4.42
CA GLU A 116 13.62 -5.00 5.09
C GLU A 116 13.93 -4.79 6.57
N TYR A 117 13.51 -5.76 7.39
CA TYR A 117 13.73 -5.77 8.83
C TYR A 117 14.84 -6.76 9.15
N PHE A 118 15.93 -6.30 9.78
CA PHE A 118 17.07 -7.14 10.11
C PHE A 118 17.15 -7.46 11.60
N GLY A 119 17.53 -8.70 11.88
CA GLY A 119 17.98 -9.13 13.20
C GLY A 119 19.49 -8.97 13.37
N PRO A 120 20.08 -9.71 14.33
CA PRO A 120 21.51 -9.65 14.60
C PRO A 120 22.37 -9.88 13.34
N ILE A 121 23.59 -9.34 13.34
CA ILE A 121 24.52 -9.41 12.20
C ILE A 121 24.83 -10.84 11.72
N TRP A 122 24.89 -11.82 12.62
CA TRP A 122 25.17 -13.23 12.27
C TRP A 122 24.01 -13.93 11.58
N ARG A 123 22.82 -13.31 11.52
CA ARG A 123 21.71 -13.78 10.69
C ARG A 123 21.82 -13.13 9.32
N GLY A 124 22.23 -13.91 8.31
CA GLY A 124 22.43 -13.39 6.95
C GLY A 124 21.17 -12.91 6.24
N ARG A 125 19.98 -13.44 6.60
CA ARG A 125 18.69 -13.08 5.99
C ARG A 125 17.90 -12.09 6.83
N CYS A 126 17.09 -11.26 6.18
CA CYS A 126 16.09 -10.43 6.86
C CYS A 126 15.12 -11.29 7.69
N LEU A 127 14.47 -10.64 8.65
CA LEU A 127 13.38 -11.20 9.44
C LEU A 127 12.09 -11.22 8.62
N GLY A 128 11.81 -10.11 7.95
CA GLY A 128 10.62 -9.85 7.14
C GLY A 128 10.80 -8.54 6.36
N GLY A 129 9.72 -8.00 5.81
CA GLY A 129 9.74 -6.83 4.94
C GLY A 129 8.38 -6.12 4.83
N THR A 130 8.39 -4.90 4.35
CA THR A 130 7.19 -4.15 3.97
C THR A 130 7.35 -3.70 2.53
N SER A 131 6.38 -4.06 1.69
CA SER A 131 6.22 -3.47 0.37
C SER A 131 5.21 -2.34 0.47
N PHE A 132 5.64 -1.11 0.19
CA PHE A 132 4.81 0.08 0.25
C PHE A 132 4.47 0.57 -1.14
N HIS A 133 3.19 0.88 -1.35
CA HIS A 133 2.71 1.49 -2.58
C HIS A 133 1.80 2.68 -2.31
N ALA A 134 2.00 3.76 -3.06
CA ALA A 134 1.02 4.83 -3.21
C ALA A 134 0.44 4.77 -4.63
N SER A 135 -0.88 4.88 -4.74
CA SER A 135 -1.58 4.75 -6.02
C SER A 135 -2.87 5.57 -6.08
N SER A 136 -3.26 5.94 -7.29
CA SER A 136 -4.66 6.19 -7.60
C SER A 136 -5.38 4.85 -7.73
N LEU A 137 -6.50 4.67 -7.03
CA LEU A 137 -7.38 3.52 -7.16
C LEU A 137 -8.68 3.94 -7.85
N ARG A 138 -8.91 3.45 -9.07
CA ARG A 138 -10.16 3.63 -9.80
C ARG A 138 -11.17 2.57 -9.40
N ILE A 139 -12.42 2.99 -9.17
CA ILE A 139 -13.50 2.14 -8.67
C ILE A 139 -14.59 2.02 -9.74
N ASP A 140 -14.51 0.99 -10.56
CA ASP A 140 -15.44 0.79 -11.70
C ASP A 140 -16.81 0.27 -11.26
N CYS A 141 -16.91 -0.27 -10.04
CA CYS A 141 -18.17 -0.78 -9.48
C CYS A 141 -19.02 0.28 -8.77
N LEU A 142 -18.52 1.50 -8.58
CA LEU A 142 -19.24 2.56 -7.85
C LEU A 142 -20.39 3.13 -8.71
N PRO A 143 -21.64 3.18 -8.20
CA PRO A 143 -22.74 3.83 -8.90
C PRO A 143 -22.46 5.31 -9.20
N LYS A 144 -22.87 5.78 -10.38
CA LYS A 144 -22.66 7.18 -10.82
C LYS A 144 -23.27 8.25 -9.91
N SER A 145 -24.24 7.88 -9.08
CA SER A 145 -24.87 8.77 -8.10
C SER A 145 -24.04 8.93 -6.82
N MET A 146 -23.06 8.05 -6.60
CA MET A 146 -22.20 8.06 -5.44
C MET A 146 -20.88 8.77 -5.74
N SER A 147 -20.18 9.12 -4.66
CA SER A 147 -18.92 9.86 -4.70
C SER A 147 -18.11 9.48 -3.47
N CYS A 148 -16.83 9.17 -3.66
CA CYS A 148 -15.89 8.93 -2.57
C CYS A 148 -15.69 10.15 -1.65
N PHE A 149 -16.05 11.36 -2.09
CA PHE A 149 -16.03 12.54 -1.20
C PHE A 149 -17.14 12.51 -0.15
N ASN A 150 -18.19 11.70 -0.34
CA ASN A 150 -19.18 11.43 0.70
C ASN A 150 -18.59 10.38 1.67
N PRO A 151 -18.48 10.69 2.97
CA PRO A 151 -17.91 9.78 3.97
C PRO A 151 -18.59 8.41 4.08
N GLU A 152 -19.90 8.34 3.91
CA GLU A 152 -20.67 7.09 3.98
C GLU A 152 -20.41 6.22 2.75
N HIS A 153 -20.38 6.84 1.56
CA HIS A 153 -20.02 6.14 0.32
C HIS A 153 -18.57 5.62 0.37
N LEU A 154 -17.63 6.41 0.91
CA LEU A 154 -16.24 5.99 1.10
C LEU A 154 -16.15 4.74 1.97
N GLU A 155 -16.91 4.69 3.07
CA GLU A 155 -16.94 3.51 3.94
C GLU A 155 -17.42 2.27 3.18
N GLN A 156 -18.51 2.39 2.42
CA GLN A 156 -19.03 1.29 1.59
C GLN A 156 -18.02 0.80 0.57
N VAL A 157 -17.29 1.72 -0.09
CA VAL A 157 -16.21 1.39 -1.02
C VAL A 157 -15.09 0.60 -0.33
N ILE A 158 -14.68 1.01 0.87
CA ILE A 158 -13.64 0.31 1.64
C ILE A 158 -14.09 -1.11 2.00
N LEU A 159 -15.34 -1.29 2.42
CA LEU A 159 -15.88 -2.62 2.73
C LEU A 159 -16.00 -3.51 1.49
N ARG A 160 -16.41 -2.94 0.36
CA ARG A 160 -16.42 -3.62 -0.94
C ARG A 160 -15.02 -4.07 -1.35
N TYR A 161 -14.03 -3.20 -1.18
CA TYR A 161 -12.62 -3.50 -1.45
C TYR A 161 -12.09 -4.64 -0.58
N LEU A 162 -12.34 -4.60 0.73
CA LEU A 162 -11.90 -5.64 1.65
C LEU A 162 -12.62 -6.97 1.39
N TYR A 163 -13.89 -6.95 0.95
CA TYR A 163 -14.60 -8.15 0.54
C TYR A 163 -13.96 -8.79 -0.70
N ASP A 164 -13.59 -7.98 -1.70
CA ASP A 164 -12.90 -8.45 -2.92
C ASP A 164 -11.58 -9.16 -2.59
N LYS A 165 -10.80 -8.59 -1.64
CA LYS A 165 -9.55 -9.18 -1.13
C LYS A 165 -9.74 -10.34 -0.16
N GLY A 166 -10.93 -10.49 0.41
CA GLY A 166 -11.27 -11.49 1.41
C GLY A 166 -12.17 -12.58 0.82
N PRO A 167 -13.47 -12.64 1.18
CA PRO A 167 -14.36 -13.73 0.77
C PRO A 167 -14.48 -13.96 -0.74
N ALA A 168 -14.35 -12.93 -1.58
CA ALA A 168 -14.40 -13.09 -3.04
C ALA A 168 -13.17 -13.78 -3.62
N SER A 169 -12.07 -13.83 -2.86
CA SER A 169 -10.80 -14.43 -3.28
C SER A 169 -10.41 -15.61 -2.36
N PRO A 170 -11.20 -16.70 -2.35
CA PRO A 170 -11.02 -17.82 -1.42
C PRO A 170 -9.78 -18.69 -1.70
N ASN A 171 -9.06 -18.41 -2.79
CA ASN A 171 -7.75 -18.98 -3.09
C ASN A 171 -6.63 -18.40 -2.22
N PHE A 172 -6.87 -17.26 -1.56
CA PHE A 172 -5.96 -16.71 -0.57
C PHE A 172 -6.33 -17.14 0.85
N ARG A 173 -5.41 -16.88 1.79
CA ARG A 173 -5.65 -17.14 3.20
C ARG A 173 -6.81 -16.27 3.70
N LYS A 174 -7.72 -16.86 4.47
CA LYS A 174 -8.85 -16.16 5.08
C LYS A 174 -8.36 -14.98 5.92
N LYS A 175 -9.04 -13.85 5.81
CA LYS A 175 -8.71 -12.60 6.50
C LYS A 175 -9.78 -12.16 7.49
N THR A 176 -9.34 -11.46 8.52
CA THR A 176 -10.16 -10.66 9.42
C THR A 176 -9.92 -9.19 9.07
N ALA A 177 -10.96 -8.47 8.63
CA ALA A 177 -10.86 -7.07 8.24
C ALA A 177 -12.23 -6.37 8.35
N PRO A 178 -12.27 -5.04 8.53
CA PRO A 178 -11.13 -4.20 8.89
C PRO A 178 -10.70 -4.43 10.35
N VAL A 179 -9.41 -4.30 10.63
CA VAL A 179 -8.82 -4.30 11.98
C VAL A 179 -8.19 -2.94 12.23
N ASN A 180 -8.19 -2.49 13.50
CA ASN A 180 -7.57 -1.21 13.91
C ASN A 180 -8.10 0.00 13.12
N TRP A 181 -9.40 0.02 12.81
CA TRP A 181 -10.05 1.11 12.08
C TRP A 181 -9.89 2.45 12.79
N ARG A 182 -9.40 3.45 12.07
CA ARG A 182 -9.24 4.83 12.54
C ARG A 182 -9.57 5.80 11.44
N VAL A 183 -10.16 6.91 11.84
CA VAL A 183 -10.47 8.03 10.97
C VAL A 183 -9.71 9.25 11.46
N GLU A 184 -9.01 9.92 10.55
CA GLU A 184 -8.21 11.11 10.83
C GLU A 184 -8.58 12.22 9.86
N ASP A 185 -8.58 13.47 10.33
CA ASP A 185 -8.56 14.63 9.43
C ASP A 185 -7.11 15.06 9.20
N LYS A 186 -6.71 15.14 7.94
CA LYS A 186 -5.41 15.67 7.53
C LYS A 186 -5.61 16.74 6.47
N GLN A 187 -5.25 17.98 6.81
CA GLN A 187 -5.43 19.15 5.95
C GLN A 187 -6.88 19.30 5.45
N GLY A 188 -7.85 19.03 6.32
CA GLY A 188 -9.28 19.10 6.01
C GLY A 188 -9.79 17.92 5.19
N ASN A 189 -8.97 16.91 4.89
CA ASN A 189 -9.36 15.70 4.16
C ASN A 189 -9.51 14.51 5.10
N LEU A 190 -10.57 13.74 4.86
CA LEU A 190 -10.85 12.51 5.59
C LEU A 190 -9.88 11.41 5.18
N TRP A 191 -9.15 10.86 6.15
CA TRP A 191 -8.28 9.70 5.97
C TRP A 191 -8.79 8.53 6.80
N VAL A 192 -8.83 7.36 6.20
CA VAL A 192 -9.25 6.12 6.86
C VAL A 192 -8.09 5.15 6.88
N LEU A 193 -7.68 4.74 8.08
CA LEU A 193 -6.59 3.82 8.33
C LEU A 193 -7.16 2.51 8.88
N PHE A 194 -6.76 1.39 8.29
CA PHE A 194 -7.22 0.07 8.70
C PHE A 194 -6.25 -1.03 8.26
N GLU A 195 -6.47 -2.24 8.77
CA GLU A 195 -5.63 -3.40 8.54
C GLU A 195 -6.48 -4.62 8.12
N SER A 196 -5.84 -5.56 7.43
CA SER A 196 -6.40 -6.87 7.06
C SER A 196 -5.44 -7.97 7.53
N HIS A 197 -5.86 -8.71 8.55
CA HIS A 197 -5.03 -9.73 9.20
C HIS A 197 -5.41 -11.12 8.74
N ASN A 198 -4.46 -12.04 8.74
CA ASN A 198 -4.78 -13.45 8.56
C ASN A 198 -5.69 -13.95 9.70
N LEU A 199 -6.75 -14.69 9.36
CA LEU A 199 -7.59 -15.35 10.35
C LEU A 199 -6.77 -16.47 11.00
N LEU A 200 -6.43 -16.29 12.28
CA LEU A 200 -5.63 -17.23 13.05
C LEU A 200 -6.50 -18.29 13.72
N ASN A 201 -5.98 -19.50 13.83
CA ASN A 201 -6.59 -20.56 14.63
C ASN A 201 -5.91 -20.60 16.00
N PRO A 202 -6.59 -20.22 17.10
CA PRO A 202 -5.97 -20.15 18.43
C PRO A 202 -5.53 -21.52 18.97
N SER A 203 -5.99 -22.62 18.37
CA SER A 203 -5.59 -23.98 18.73
C SER A 203 -4.34 -24.46 17.99
N LYS A 204 -3.76 -23.65 17.10
CA LYS A 204 -2.52 -23.96 16.37
C LYS A 204 -1.38 -23.08 16.87
N GLU A 205 -0.17 -23.62 16.80
CA GLU A 205 1.06 -22.86 17.04
C GLU A 205 1.22 -21.79 15.95
N GLU A 206 1.73 -20.61 16.33
CA GLU A 206 1.97 -19.51 15.39
C GLU A 206 3.03 -19.92 14.35
N GLU A 207 2.71 -19.71 13.08
CA GLU A 207 3.64 -19.89 11.96
C GLU A 207 4.14 -18.55 11.42
N GLY A 208 5.23 -18.56 10.66
CA GLY A 208 5.83 -17.32 10.13
C GLY A 208 4.84 -16.45 9.34
N GLY A 209 4.01 -17.08 8.49
CA GLY A 209 3.00 -16.38 7.71
C GLY A 209 1.79 -15.88 8.52
N ASP A 210 1.70 -16.19 9.81
CA ASP A 210 0.65 -15.63 10.69
C ASP A 210 0.90 -14.16 10.99
N ALA A 211 2.15 -13.72 10.86
CA ALA A 211 2.55 -12.33 11.02
C ALA A 211 2.39 -11.51 9.74
N ASP A 212 1.94 -12.11 8.64
CA ASP A 212 1.66 -11.40 7.39
C ASP A 212 0.30 -10.72 7.47
N PHE A 213 0.25 -9.43 7.14
CA PHE A 213 -0.95 -8.63 7.13
C PHE A 213 -0.82 -7.49 6.15
N GLU A 214 -1.94 -6.90 5.77
CA GLU A 214 -1.95 -5.69 4.96
C GLU A 214 -2.42 -4.53 5.84
N SER A 215 -1.85 -3.35 5.62
CA SER A 215 -2.37 -2.13 6.23
C SER A 215 -2.55 -1.05 5.18
N PHE A 216 -3.53 -0.18 5.42
CA PHE A 216 -3.99 0.78 4.43
C PHE A 216 -4.20 2.15 5.07
N ALA A 217 -3.94 3.20 4.30
CA ALA A 217 -4.40 4.55 4.56
C ALA A 217 -4.99 5.11 3.28
N VAL A 218 -6.27 5.54 3.34
CA VAL A 218 -7.02 5.90 2.14
C VAL A 218 -7.71 7.24 2.31
N THR A 219 -7.80 8.01 1.23
CA THR A 219 -8.59 9.23 1.15
C THR A 219 -9.20 9.37 -0.23
N ALA A 220 -10.26 10.16 -0.35
CA ALA A 220 -10.88 10.46 -1.64
C ALA A 220 -9.94 11.33 -2.50
N LEU A 221 -9.79 10.93 -3.75
CA LEU A 221 -9.09 11.71 -4.79
C LEU A 221 -10.09 12.42 -5.69
N ASP A 222 -11.14 11.71 -6.11
CA ASP A 222 -12.31 12.23 -6.84
C ASP A 222 -13.52 11.29 -6.61
N ASP A 223 -14.67 11.55 -7.23
CA ASP A 223 -15.92 10.80 -7.04
C ASP A 223 -15.75 9.27 -7.18
N GLY A 224 -14.98 8.80 -8.16
CA GLY A 224 -14.73 7.38 -8.41
C GLY A 224 -13.28 6.94 -8.16
N TYR A 225 -12.51 7.74 -7.42
CA TYR A 225 -11.07 7.56 -7.26
C TYR A 225 -10.62 7.76 -5.82
N LEU A 226 -9.73 6.90 -5.33
CA LEU A 226 -9.06 7.07 -4.04
C LEU A 226 -7.56 7.29 -4.24
N LEU A 227 -6.97 8.12 -3.38
CA LEU A 227 -5.56 7.97 -3.08
C LEU A 227 -5.42 6.84 -2.06
N PHE A 228 -4.68 5.80 -2.45
CA PHE A 228 -4.60 4.54 -1.74
C PHE A 228 -3.14 4.25 -1.38
N LEU A 229 -2.82 4.33 -0.08
CA LEU A 229 -1.54 3.92 0.48
C LEU A 229 -1.70 2.49 1.01
N SER A 230 -0.90 1.56 0.50
CA SER A 230 -0.92 0.15 0.90
C SER A 230 0.45 -0.28 1.41
N PHE A 231 0.43 -1.13 2.42
CA PHE A 231 1.60 -1.73 3.02
C PHE A 231 1.36 -3.24 3.05
N ASP A 232 2.01 -3.97 2.16
CA ASP A 232 2.04 -5.43 2.16
C ASP A 232 3.14 -5.86 3.14
N ASN A 233 2.73 -6.34 4.31
CA ASN A 233 3.66 -6.62 5.39
C ASN A 233 3.93 -8.12 5.50
N TYR A 234 5.21 -8.47 5.37
CA TYR A 234 5.73 -9.82 5.52
C TYR A 234 6.43 -9.93 6.87
N GLY A 235 5.77 -10.61 7.81
CA GLY A 235 6.14 -10.60 9.22
C GLY A 235 7.16 -11.66 9.61
N TYR A 236 7.34 -11.81 10.92
CA TYR A 236 8.20 -12.83 11.53
C TYR A 236 7.71 -13.21 12.92
N LEU A 237 8.20 -14.33 13.44
CA LEU A 237 7.88 -14.73 14.81
C LEU A 237 8.76 -14.01 15.85
N PRO A 238 8.21 -13.65 17.03
CA PRO A 238 6.80 -13.79 17.44
C PRO A 238 5.87 -12.80 16.71
N VAL A 239 4.63 -13.22 16.40
CA VAL A 239 3.68 -12.42 15.59
C VAL A 239 3.46 -11.03 16.19
N LYS A 240 3.20 -10.97 17.50
CA LYS A 240 2.98 -9.70 18.22
C LYS A 240 4.12 -8.70 18.04
N ASP A 241 5.36 -9.16 18.20
CA ASP A 241 6.54 -8.31 18.09
C ASP A 241 6.73 -7.81 16.64
N ALA A 242 6.48 -8.67 15.64
CA ALA A 242 6.55 -8.27 14.24
C ALA A 242 5.50 -7.22 13.88
N VAL A 243 4.23 -7.46 14.23
CA VAL A 243 3.13 -6.51 13.97
C VAL A 243 3.42 -5.16 14.62
N GLU A 244 3.86 -5.14 15.88
CA GLU A 244 4.19 -3.89 16.58
C GLU A 244 5.31 -3.12 15.87
N ASN A 245 6.37 -3.80 15.45
CA ASN A 245 7.53 -3.16 14.82
C ASN A 245 7.24 -2.68 13.39
N ILE A 246 6.44 -3.44 12.64
CA ILE A 246 6.00 -3.06 11.30
C ILE A 246 5.05 -1.84 11.38
N ASN A 247 4.11 -1.85 12.33
CA ASN A 247 3.19 -0.74 12.53
C ASN A 247 3.91 0.57 12.87
N LYS A 248 5.07 0.54 13.58
CA LYS A 248 5.88 1.74 13.79
C LYS A 248 6.38 2.38 12.49
N VAL A 249 6.72 1.57 11.48
CA VAL A 249 7.14 2.08 10.16
C VAL A 249 5.96 2.68 9.42
N ARG A 250 4.81 1.97 9.41
CA ARG A 250 3.57 2.49 8.85
C ARG A 250 3.17 3.81 9.50
N ASP A 251 3.20 3.89 10.83
CA ASP A 251 2.79 5.09 11.58
C ASP A 251 3.71 6.27 11.31
N LEU A 252 5.02 6.03 11.11
CA LEU A 252 5.95 7.07 10.66
C LEU A 252 5.53 7.64 9.30
N VAL A 253 5.22 6.77 8.34
CA VAL A 253 4.77 7.19 7.00
C VAL A 253 3.42 7.92 7.08
N CYS A 254 2.43 7.32 7.72
CA CYS A 254 1.07 7.88 7.82
C CYS A 254 1.02 9.18 8.65
N GLY A 255 1.91 9.31 9.64
CA GLY A 255 2.09 10.53 10.42
C GLY A 255 2.68 11.69 9.62
N SER A 256 3.35 11.41 8.49
CA SER A 256 3.99 12.40 7.63
C SER A 256 3.14 12.86 6.44
N ILE A 257 1.93 12.31 6.29
CA ILE A 257 1.02 12.61 5.18
C ILE A 257 0.72 14.12 5.18
N HIS A 258 1.05 14.75 4.04
CA HIS A 258 0.53 16.05 3.66
C HIS A 258 -0.22 15.90 2.33
N TRP A 259 -1.52 16.16 2.34
CA TRP A 259 -2.38 15.96 1.18
C TRP A 259 -3.18 17.22 0.85
N THR A 260 -3.03 17.70 -0.38
CA THR A 260 -3.74 18.88 -0.88
C THR A 260 -4.47 18.54 -2.17
N LEU A 261 -5.78 18.74 -2.19
CA LEU A 261 -6.58 18.63 -3.42
C LEU A 261 -6.31 19.83 -4.34
N SER A 262 -6.42 19.62 -5.65
CA SER A 262 -6.49 20.73 -6.60
C SER A 262 -7.76 21.57 -6.36
N ASP A 263 -7.75 22.85 -6.76
CA ASP A 263 -8.89 23.76 -6.56
C ASP A 263 -10.21 23.18 -7.11
N THR A 264 -10.14 22.50 -8.26
CA THR A 264 -11.31 21.86 -8.89
C THR A 264 -11.86 20.71 -8.04
N LEU A 265 -11.00 19.86 -7.51
CA LEU A 265 -11.41 18.71 -6.70
C LEU A 265 -11.81 19.12 -5.28
N ALA A 266 -11.21 20.19 -4.74
CA ALA A 266 -11.66 20.82 -3.51
C ALA A 266 -13.09 21.37 -3.66
N ALA A 267 -13.39 22.10 -4.74
CA ALA A 267 -14.74 22.58 -5.02
C ALA A 267 -15.74 21.44 -5.24
N ARG A 268 -15.32 20.35 -5.91
CA ARG A 268 -16.17 19.16 -6.07
C ARG A 268 -16.51 18.52 -4.72
N LYS A 269 -15.51 18.32 -3.86
CA LYS A 269 -15.69 17.82 -2.50
C LYS A 269 -16.68 18.67 -1.71
N GLU A 270 -16.54 19.99 -1.73
CA GLU A 270 -17.48 20.89 -1.05
C GLU A 270 -18.91 20.73 -1.56
N ALA A 271 -19.10 20.64 -2.88
CA ALA A 271 -20.42 20.41 -3.47
C ALA A 271 -21.04 19.07 -3.03
N VAL A 272 -20.24 18.00 -2.95
CA VAL A 272 -20.73 16.70 -2.45
C VAL A 272 -21.09 16.78 -0.97
N LEU A 273 -20.26 17.40 -0.14
CA LEU A 273 -20.56 17.56 1.29
C LEU A 273 -21.81 18.43 1.54
N GLN A 274 -22.05 19.44 0.70
CA GLN A 274 -23.29 20.23 0.75
C GLN A 274 -24.53 19.43 0.32
N GLN A 275 -24.38 18.51 -0.63
CA GLN A 275 -25.45 17.61 -1.06
C GLN A 275 -25.81 16.59 0.04
N TYR A 276 -24.82 16.17 0.84
CA TYR A 276 -24.97 15.15 1.89
C TYR A 276 -24.48 15.66 3.27
N PRO A 277 -25.14 16.67 3.86
CA PRO A 277 -24.63 17.36 5.05
C PRO A 277 -24.58 16.50 6.32
N ASN A 278 -25.34 15.39 6.34
CA ASN A 278 -25.40 14.45 7.47
C ASN A 278 -24.61 13.16 7.22
N ALA A 279 -23.98 13.01 6.06
CA ALA A 279 -23.18 11.82 5.77
C ALA A 279 -21.98 11.77 6.71
N SER A 280 -21.74 10.59 7.29
CA SER A 280 -20.67 10.37 8.24
C SER A 280 -20.04 9.01 8.01
N ILE A 281 -18.79 8.89 8.46
CA ILE A 281 -18.06 7.63 8.49
C ILE A 281 -17.98 7.16 9.94
N SER A 282 -18.02 5.85 10.13
CA SER A 282 -17.84 5.22 11.43
C SER A 282 -16.48 5.63 12.01
N SER A 283 -16.44 6.22 13.21
CA SER A 283 -15.18 6.61 13.85
C SER A 283 -14.38 5.40 14.34
N GLN A 284 -15.06 4.30 14.62
CA GLN A 284 -14.54 2.99 15.02
C GLN A 284 -15.37 1.90 14.31
N ARG A 285 -14.74 0.78 13.97
CA ARG A 285 -15.42 -0.34 13.30
C ARG A 285 -14.80 -1.67 13.74
N ASP A 286 -15.68 -2.62 14.06
CA ASP A 286 -15.29 -4.01 14.31
C ASP A 286 -15.05 -4.75 12.98
N PRO A 287 -14.24 -5.82 12.98
CA PRO A 287 -14.08 -6.65 11.79
C PRO A 287 -15.40 -7.24 11.29
N GLU A 288 -15.54 -7.35 9.97
CA GLU A 288 -16.71 -7.95 9.37
C GLU A 288 -16.82 -9.44 9.72
N PRO A 289 -18.01 -9.94 10.09
CA PRO A 289 -18.23 -11.34 10.43
C PRO A 289 -18.38 -12.21 9.17
N TRP A 290 -17.48 -12.06 8.19
CA TRP A 290 -17.61 -12.75 6.92
C TRP A 290 -17.48 -14.27 7.04
N VAL A 291 -18.38 -14.96 6.36
CA VAL A 291 -18.28 -16.39 6.09
C VAL A 291 -17.56 -16.57 4.76
N TYR A 292 -16.46 -17.30 4.77
CA TYR A 292 -15.70 -17.59 3.56
C TYR A 292 -16.28 -18.80 2.81
N PRO A 293 -16.31 -18.79 1.46
CA PRO A 293 -16.69 -19.95 0.66
C PRO A 293 -15.95 -21.23 1.07
N THR A 294 -16.69 -22.33 1.23
CA THR A 294 -16.15 -23.65 1.59
C THR A 294 -15.80 -24.51 0.39
N LYS A 295 -16.44 -24.26 -0.76
CA LYS A 295 -16.19 -24.97 -2.02
C LYS A 295 -16.07 -24.00 -3.17
N TRP A 296 -14.92 -24.05 -3.82
CA TRP A 296 -14.59 -23.28 -5.02
C TRP A 296 -13.61 -24.08 -5.88
N ARG A 297 -13.43 -23.65 -7.13
CA ARG A 297 -12.43 -24.20 -8.04
C ARG A 297 -11.87 -23.10 -8.95
N ASP A 298 -10.72 -23.38 -9.56
CA ASP A 298 -10.28 -22.58 -10.70
C ASP A 298 -11.28 -22.71 -11.85
N GLY A 299 -11.53 -21.60 -12.53
CA GLY A 299 -12.38 -21.57 -13.70
C GLY A 299 -11.65 -21.94 -14.98
N ASP A 300 -12.43 -22.46 -15.92
CA ASP A 300 -11.98 -22.84 -17.25
C ASP A 300 -12.10 -21.66 -18.22
N ARG A 301 -10.97 -21.00 -18.49
CA ARG A 301 -10.91 -19.86 -19.42
C ARG A 301 -11.33 -20.22 -20.85
N GLU A 302 -11.11 -21.47 -21.29
CA GLU A 302 -11.52 -21.91 -22.63
C GLU A 302 -13.05 -21.98 -22.77
N LYS A 303 -13.75 -22.10 -21.64
CA LYS A 303 -15.22 -22.07 -21.55
C LYS A 303 -15.77 -20.69 -21.19
N GLY A 304 -14.94 -19.66 -21.09
CA GLY A 304 -15.34 -18.32 -20.71
C GLY A 304 -15.68 -18.16 -19.22
N GLU A 305 -15.27 -19.10 -18.37
CA GLU A 305 -15.50 -18.99 -16.93
C GLU A 305 -14.57 -17.93 -16.29
N PRO A 306 -15.02 -17.26 -15.21
CA PRO A 306 -14.14 -16.38 -14.43
C PRO A 306 -12.99 -17.19 -13.82
N ARG A 307 -11.89 -16.53 -13.46
CA ARG A 307 -10.71 -17.20 -12.87
C ARG A 307 -11.05 -18.12 -11.69
N LEU A 308 -12.03 -17.74 -10.87
CA LEU A 308 -12.49 -18.50 -9.72
C LEU A 308 -13.99 -18.73 -9.85
N VAL A 309 -14.42 -19.97 -9.65
CA VAL A 309 -15.83 -20.37 -9.63
C VAL A 309 -16.19 -20.80 -8.22
N ILE A 310 -17.06 -20.02 -7.58
CA ILE A 310 -17.61 -20.32 -6.26
C ILE A 310 -18.76 -21.32 -6.42
N LEU A 311 -18.65 -22.48 -5.76
CA LEU A 311 -19.66 -23.53 -5.81
C LEU A 311 -20.63 -23.42 -4.63
N GLU A 312 -20.12 -23.02 -3.47
CA GLU A 312 -20.91 -22.75 -2.26
C GLU A 312 -20.54 -21.35 -1.74
N PRO A 313 -21.45 -20.36 -1.88
CA PRO A 313 -21.15 -18.98 -1.50
C PRO A 313 -21.01 -18.81 0.01
N GLY A 314 -20.16 -17.87 0.40
CA GLY A 314 -20.04 -17.39 1.77
C GLY A 314 -20.99 -16.22 2.04
N SER A 315 -20.51 -15.23 2.79
CA SER A 315 -21.20 -13.93 2.91
C SER A 315 -21.41 -13.29 1.55
N PRO A 316 -22.53 -12.58 1.34
CA PRO A 316 -22.74 -11.82 0.12
C PRO A 316 -21.79 -10.63 0.07
N GLU A 317 -21.60 -10.12 -1.15
CA GLU A 317 -20.84 -8.91 -1.39
C GLU A 317 -21.57 -7.68 -0.81
N PRO A 318 -20.87 -6.76 -0.11
CA PRO A 318 -21.51 -5.56 0.45
C PRO A 318 -22.19 -4.71 -0.63
N GLU A 319 -23.47 -4.40 -0.47
CA GLU A 319 -24.21 -3.59 -1.44
C GLU A 319 -23.90 -2.11 -1.32
N PHE A 320 -23.95 -1.39 -2.45
CA PHE A 320 -23.91 0.06 -2.46
C PHE A 320 -25.31 0.61 -2.21
N VAL A 321 -25.47 1.33 -1.09
CA VAL A 321 -26.71 1.99 -0.69
C VAL A 321 -26.55 3.49 -0.94
N VAL A 322 -27.47 4.03 -1.74
CA VAL A 322 -27.56 5.45 -2.14
C VAL A 322 -28.50 6.20 -1.21
#